data_AF-A0A8J5K0B5-F1
#
_entry.id   AF-A0A8J5K0B5-F1
#
_cell.length_a   1.000
_cell.length_b   1.000
_cell.length_c   1.000
_cell.angle_alpha   90.00
_cell.angle_beta   90.00
_cell.angle_gamma   90.00
#
_symmetry.space_group_name_H-M   'P 1'
#
loop_
_entity.id
_entity.type
_entity.pdbx_description
1 polymer ?
#
loop_
_entity_poly.entity_id
_entity_poly.type
_entity_poly.pdbx_seq_one_letter_code
_entity_poly.pdbx_strand_id
1 'polypeptide(L)'
;MAGKRTATMAVLLVLGLHLSGAQGRNHVVAGVQGQAVAQSQSTDENGVTTGECAFTDKQGQPIRIRYQQTPDGQIQANVIEGNVPDPVAALRVCRQSQSHLQDQLQAQQQHLQRQQENLFYQLRQQQQAIFNHQPAFPDFFN
;
A
#
# COMPACT_ATOMS: atom_id res chain seq x y z
N MET A 1 -12.34 -1.84 39.44
CA MET A 1 -12.61 -2.52 38.16
C MET A 1 -12.12 -1.61 37.04
N ALA A 2 -10.94 -1.89 36.49
CA ALA A 2 -10.30 -1.04 35.49
C ALA A 2 -10.71 -1.50 34.08
N GLY A 3 -11.52 -0.70 33.39
CA GLY A 3 -11.91 -0.93 32.00
C GLY A 3 -10.79 -0.51 31.05
N LYS A 4 -10.13 -1.48 30.41
CA LYS A 4 -9.22 -1.24 29.29
C LYS A 4 -10.04 -0.83 28.06
N ARG A 5 -9.82 0.40 27.58
CA ARG A 5 -10.34 0.87 26.30
C ARG A 5 -9.38 0.43 25.20
N THR A 6 -9.75 -0.61 24.47
CA THR A 6 -9.03 -1.08 23.29
C THR A 6 -9.25 -0.08 22.16
N ALA A 7 -8.20 0.58 21.70
CA ALA A 7 -8.26 1.53 20.59
C ALA A 7 -8.27 0.77 19.26
N THR A 8 -9.41 0.78 18.57
CA THR A 8 -9.54 0.28 17.21
C THR A 8 -8.97 1.33 16.25
N MET A 9 -7.76 1.12 15.74
CA MET A 9 -7.23 1.93 14.64
C MET A 9 -7.77 1.42 13.31
N ALA A 10 -8.86 2.03 12.83
CA ALA A 10 -9.31 1.86 11.46
C ALA A 10 -8.62 2.92 10.58
N VAL A 11 -7.58 2.52 9.85
CA VAL A 11 -6.97 3.38 8.82
C VAL A 11 -7.77 3.20 7.53
N LEU A 12 -8.74 4.10 7.30
CA LEU A 12 -9.38 4.25 5.99
C LEU A 12 -8.50 5.13 5.11
N LEU A 13 -7.67 4.51 4.27
CA LEU A 13 -6.97 5.19 3.17
C LEU A 13 -7.81 5.08 1.90
N VAL A 14 -8.61 6.11 1.63
CA VAL A 14 -9.27 6.30 0.32
C VAL A 14 -8.29 7.06 -0.57
N LEU A 15 -7.55 6.35 -1.42
CA LEU A 15 -6.76 6.97 -2.49
C LEU A 15 -7.37 6.61 -3.85
N GLY A 16 -8.03 7.60 -4.46
CA GLY A 16 -8.36 7.57 -5.88
C GLY A 16 -7.10 7.79 -6.70
N LEU A 17 -6.58 6.73 -7.33
CA LEU A 17 -5.55 6.81 -8.35
C LEU A 17 -6.04 6.16 -9.63
N HIS A 18 -6.23 7.00 -10.66
CA HIS A 18 -6.43 6.59 -12.04
C HIS A 18 -5.06 6.14 -12.59
N LEU A 19 -4.69 4.87 -12.38
CA LEU A 19 -3.49 4.28 -12.99
C LEU A 19 -3.88 3.49 -14.24
N SER A 20 -3.62 4.10 -15.41
CA SER A 20 -3.52 3.40 -16.68
C SER A 20 -2.19 2.65 -16.78
N GLY A 21 -2.26 1.37 -17.15
CA GLY A 21 -1.21 0.69 -17.90
C GLY A 21 -0.16 -0.09 -17.10
N ALA A 22 -0.48 -1.33 -16.74
CA ALA A 22 0.49 -2.42 -16.70
C ALA A 22 -0.25 -3.75 -16.97
N GLN A 23 -0.09 -4.29 -18.18
CA GLN A 23 -0.53 -5.65 -18.53
C GLN A 23 0.39 -6.68 -17.86
N GLY A 24 0.25 -6.81 -16.54
CA GLY A 24 0.69 -8.01 -15.82
C GLY A 24 -0.30 -9.12 -16.11
N ARG A 25 0.21 -10.27 -16.53
CA ARG A 25 -0.52 -11.48 -16.93
C ARG A 25 -1.29 -12.05 -15.72
N ASN A 26 -2.39 -11.41 -15.38
CA ASN A 26 -3.28 -11.80 -14.30
C ASN A 26 -3.97 -13.10 -14.67
N HIS A 27 -3.87 -14.11 -13.82
CA HIS A 27 -4.83 -15.20 -13.80
C HIS A 27 -6.19 -14.59 -13.47
N VAL A 28 -6.93 -14.25 -14.52
CA VAL A 28 -8.26 -13.65 -14.42
C VAL A 28 -9.19 -14.75 -13.90
N VAL A 29 -9.46 -14.76 -12.60
CA VAL A 29 -10.66 -15.42 -12.11
C VAL A 29 -11.82 -14.69 -12.79
N ALA A 30 -12.61 -15.42 -13.58
CA ALA A 30 -13.68 -14.85 -14.39
C ALA A 30 -14.62 -14.00 -13.54
N GLY A 31 -14.51 -12.67 -13.66
CA GLY A 31 -15.39 -11.70 -13.00
C GLY A 31 -14.70 -10.66 -12.09
N VAL A 32 -13.46 -10.89 -11.66
CA VAL A 32 -12.79 -10.01 -10.68
C VAL A 32 -11.62 -9.25 -11.34
N GLN A 33 -11.84 -7.98 -11.67
CA GLN A 33 -10.81 -7.02 -12.09
C GLN A 33 -11.00 -5.71 -11.33
N GLY A 34 -10.92 -5.76 -10.00
CA GLY A 34 -11.18 -4.59 -9.16
C GLY A 34 -9.92 -3.76 -8.92
N GLN A 35 -9.84 -2.61 -9.58
CA GLN A 35 -9.00 -1.50 -9.13
C GLN A 35 -9.60 -0.91 -7.85
N ALA A 36 -8.75 -0.58 -6.88
CA ALA A 36 -9.04 -0.22 -5.49
C ALA A 36 -9.51 -1.40 -4.61
N VAL A 37 -8.58 -1.87 -3.79
CA VAL A 37 -8.81 -2.90 -2.78
C VAL A 37 -8.69 -2.26 -1.40
N ALA A 38 -9.82 -2.12 -0.72
CA ALA A 38 -9.82 -1.78 0.70
C ALA A 38 -9.91 -3.10 1.48
N GLN A 39 -8.85 -3.44 2.20
CA GLN A 39 -8.82 -4.62 3.06
C GLN A 39 -8.61 -4.20 4.51
N SER A 40 -9.56 -4.54 5.37
CA SER A 40 -9.40 -4.45 6.82
C SER A 40 -9.15 -5.85 7.35
N GLN A 41 -8.21 -6.01 8.27
CA GLN A 41 -7.99 -7.29 8.94
C GLN A 41 -7.64 -7.07 10.41
N SER A 42 -8.12 -7.97 11.25
CA SER A 42 -7.82 -8.04 12.67
C SER A 42 -7.63 -9.50 13.05
N THR A 43 -6.58 -9.77 13.82
CA THR A 43 -6.32 -11.10 14.38
C THR A 43 -6.66 -11.05 15.86
N ASP A 44 -7.48 -12.00 16.30
CA ASP A 44 -7.87 -12.12 17.71
C ASP A 44 -6.77 -12.82 18.53
N GLU A 45 -6.97 -12.90 19.85
CA GLU A 45 -6.05 -13.56 20.79
C GLU A 45 -5.90 -15.08 20.53
N ASN A 46 -6.84 -15.69 19.79
CA ASN A 46 -6.82 -17.09 19.40
C ASN A 46 -6.11 -17.31 18.05
N GLY A 47 -5.58 -16.26 17.44
CA GLY A 47 -4.92 -16.31 16.13
C GLY A 47 -5.89 -16.38 14.94
N VAL A 48 -7.19 -16.22 15.19
CA VAL A 48 -8.22 -16.16 14.15
C VAL A 48 -8.17 -14.76 13.52
N THR A 49 -7.91 -14.72 12.23
CA THR A 49 -7.89 -13.48 11.45
C THR A 49 -9.25 -13.26 10.80
N THR A 50 -9.94 -12.19 11.17
CA THR A 50 -11.15 -11.72 10.50
C THR A 50 -10.85 -10.48 9.68
N GLY A 51 -11.52 -10.33 8.56
CA GLY A 51 -11.32 -9.16 7.72
C GLY A 51 -12.41 -8.97 6.68
N GLU A 52 -12.37 -7.80 6.05
CA GLU A 52 -13.23 -7.47 4.93
C GLU A 52 -12.38 -7.04 3.75
N CYS A 53 -12.82 -7.41 2.57
CA CYS A 53 -12.26 -6.95 1.32
C CYS A 53 -13.36 -6.32 0.47
N ALA A 54 -13.11 -5.10 -0.02
CA ALA A 54 -13.95 -4.43 -0.98
C ALA A 54 -13.18 -4.17 -2.28
N PHE A 55 -13.81 -4.45 -3.41
CA PHE A 55 -13.30 -4.19 -4.76
C PHE A 55 -14.47 -3.99 -5.74
N THR A 56 -14.19 -3.60 -6.98
CA THR A 56 -15.21 -3.45 -8.04
C THR A 56 -15.12 -4.58 -9.06
N ASP A 57 -16.25 -4.99 -9.64
CA ASP A 57 -16.25 -5.92 -10.77
C ASP A 57 -15.95 -5.20 -12.10
N LYS A 58 -15.93 -5.96 -13.20
CA LYS A 58 -15.69 -5.41 -14.55
C LYS A 58 -16.76 -4.40 -15.01
N GLN A 59 -17.92 -4.39 -14.38
CA GLN A 59 -19.06 -3.53 -14.67
C GLN A 59 -19.08 -2.31 -13.73
N GLY A 60 -18.11 -2.19 -12.82
CA GLY A 60 -18.03 -1.15 -11.81
C GLY A 60 -18.91 -1.39 -10.59
N GLN A 61 -19.52 -2.57 -10.45
CA GLN A 61 -20.35 -2.91 -9.30
C GLN A 61 -19.48 -3.19 -8.08
N PRO A 62 -19.82 -2.65 -6.90
CA PRO A 62 -19.10 -2.94 -5.67
C PRO A 62 -19.30 -4.39 -5.26
N ILE A 63 -18.21 -5.05 -4.90
CA ILE A 63 -18.18 -6.36 -4.29
C ILE A 63 -17.54 -6.22 -2.91
N ARG A 64 -18.19 -6.80 -1.89
CA ARG A 64 -17.66 -6.90 -0.53
C ARG A 64 -17.67 -8.33 -0.04
N ILE A 65 -16.54 -8.77 0.49
CA ILE A 65 -16.33 -10.11 1.03
C ILE A 65 -15.84 -9.98 2.46
N ARG A 66 -16.50 -10.63 3.41
CA ARG A 66 -15.96 -10.84 4.77
C ARG A 66 -15.35 -12.22 4.85
N TYR A 67 -14.18 -12.31 5.44
CA TYR A 67 -13.48 -13.56 5.62
C TYR A 67 -13.06 -13.76 7.06
N GLN A 68 -12.92 -15.03 7.41
CA GLN A 68 -12.34 -15.52 8.64
C GLN A 68 -11.32 -16.59 8.27
N GLN A 69 -10.12 -16.48 8.82
CA GLN A 69 -9.05 -17.44 8.65
C GLN A 69 -8.61 -17.92 10.03
N THR A 70 -8.69 -19.23 10.24
CA THR A 70 -8.25 -19.87 11.48
C THR A 70 -6.74 -20.15 11.44
N PRO A 71 -6.09 -20.37 12.60
CA PRO A 71 -4.64 -20.65 12.68
C PRO A 71 -4.20 -21.91 11.92
N ASP A 72 -5.08 -22.90 11.78
CA ASP A 72 -4.87 -24.12 11.01
C ASP A 72 -5.00 -23.91 9.49
N GLY A 73 -5.27 -22.68 9.05
CA GLY A 73 -5.30 -22.30 7.64
C GLY A 73 -6.64 -22.49 6.95
N GLN A 74 -7.71 -22.84 7.67
CA GLN A 74 -9.05 -22.85 7.08
C GLN A 74 -9.51 -21.42 6.82
N ILE A 75 -10.04 -21.19 5.63
CA ILE A 75 -10.57 -19.90 5.21
C ILE A 75 -12.06 -20.06 4.96
N GLN A 76 -12.85 -19.27 5.66
CA GLN A 76 -14.27 -19.08 5.39
C GLN A 76 -14.47 -17.67 4.84
N ALA A 77 -15.07 -17.55 3.65
CA ALA A 77 -15.32 -16.27 3.02
C ALA A 77 -16.79 -16.19 2.59
N ASN A 78 -17.44 -15.09 2.91
CA ASN A 78 -18.84 -14.83 2.62
C ASN A 78 -18.96 -13.50 1.86
N VAL A 79 -19.73 -13.50 0.77
CA VAL A 79 -20.07 -12.28 0.05
C VAL A 79 -21.13 -11.53 0.84
N ILE A 80 -20.87 -10.26 1.15
CA ILE A 80 -21.83 -9.36 1.82
C ILE A 80 -22.49 -8.42 0.80
N GLU A 81 -21.79 -8.10 -0.29
CA GLU A 81 -22.30 -7.23 -1.35
C GLU A 81 -21.76 -7.69 -2.72
N GLY A 82 -22.60 -7.61 -3.74
CA GLY A 82 -22.29 -8.08 -5.09
C GLY A 82 -22.54 -9.57 -5.29
N ASN A 83 -22.11 -10.09 -6.44
CA ASN A 83 -22.26 -11.51 -6.79
C ASN A 83 -20.90 -12.07 -7.23
N VAL A 84 -20.39 -13.04 -6.47
CA VAL A 84 -19.13 -13.71 -6.77
C VAL A 84 -19.34 -15.22 -6.66
N PRO A 85 -19.02 -15.99 -7.72
CA PRO A 85 -19.22 -17.44 -7.70
C PRO A 85 -18.26 -18.17 -6.74
N ASP A 86 -17.09 -17.61 -6.48
CA ASP A 86 -16.11 -18.14 -5.51
C ASP A 86 -15.53 -16.99 -4.64
N PRO A 87 -16.04 -16.80 -3.41
CA PRO A 87 -15.57 -15.75 -2.52
C PRO A 87 -14.14 -15.98 -2.03
N VAL A 88 -13.66 -17.23 -1.97
CA VAL A 88 -12.29 -17.55 -1.57
C VAL A 88 -11.31 -17.20 -2.68
N ALA A 89 -11.64 -17.51 -3.94
CA ALA A 89 -10.84 -17.08 -5.08
C ALA A 89 -10.78 -15.56 -5.21
N ALA A 90 -11.91 -14.87 -5.00
CA ALA A 90 -11.94 -13.41 -5.01
C ALA A 90 -11.13 -12.79 -3.86
N LEU A 91 -11.17 -13.38 -2.66
CA LEU A 91 -10.29 -12.98 -1.55
C LEU A 91 -8.81 -13.12 -1.91
N ARG A 92 -8.43 -14.14 -2.69
CA ARG A 92 -7.04 -14.32 -3.15
C ARG A 92 -6.59 -13.16 -4.05
N VAL A 93 -7.44 -12.77 -5.01
CA VAL A 93 -7.17 -11.63 -5.91
C VAL A 93 -7.08 -10.33 -5.11
N CYS A 94 -7.95 -10.18 -4.12
CA CYS A 94 -7.92 -9.05 -3.19
C CYS A 94 -6.58 -8.94 -2.46
N ARG A 95 -6.13 -10.02 -1.80
CA ARG A 95 -4.84 -10.04 -1.07
C ARG A 95 -3.66 -9.73 -1.98
N GLN A 96 -3.65 -10.27 -3.20
CA GLN A 96 -2.60 -10.00 -4.20
C GLN A 96 -2.58 -8.54 -4.63
N SER A 97 -3.76 -7.94 -4.82
CA SER A 97 -3.87 -6.54 -5.22
C SER A 97 -3.42 -5.61 -4.09
N GLN A 98 -3.72 -5.96 -2.83
CA GLN A 98 -3.28 -5.20 -1.66
C GLN A 98 -1.75 -5.24 -1.51
N SER A 99 -1.12 -6.42 -1.64
CA SER A 99 0.35 -6.52 -1.57
C SER A 99 1.02 -5.68 -2.65
N HIS A 100 0.47 -5.70 -3.87
CA HIS A 100 0.99 -4.89 -4.97
C HIS A 100 0.87 -3.38 -4.70
N LEU A 101 -0.26 -2.92 -4.15
CA LEU A 101 -0.44 -1.52 -3.75
C LEU A 101 0.53 -1.12 -2.63
N GLN A 102 0.78 -2.01 -1.67
CA GLN A 102 1.72 -1.76 -0.59
C GLN A 102 3.16 -1.67 -1.10
N ASP A 103 3.55 -2.56 -2.03
CA ASP A 103 4.85 -2.50 -2.70
C ASP A 103 5.02 -1.21 -3.49
N GLN A 104 3.99 -0.76 -4.21
CA GLN A 104 4.01 0.51 -4.96
C GLN A 104 4.19 1.71 -4.03
N LEU A 105 3.46 1.76 -2.91
CA LEU A 105 3.59 2.81 -1.91
C LEU A 105 4.99 2.83 -1.29
N GLN A 106 5.53 1.67 -0.97
CA GLN A 106 6.88 1.55 -0.41
C GLN A 106 7.95 1.98 -1.42
N ALA A 107 7.83 1.54 -2.67
CA ALA A 107 8.73 1.95 -3.74
C ALA A 107 8.67 3.47 -3.99
N GLN A 108 7.47 4.07 -3.91
CA GLN A 108 7.30 5.52 -4.03
C GLN A 108 7.99 6.27 -2.88
N GLN A 109 7.85 5.80 -1.64
CA GLN A 109 8.55 6.41 -0.50
C GLN A 109 10.08 6.31 -0.65
N GLN A 110 10.59 5.16 -1.06
CA GLN A 110 12.02 4.99 -1.31
C GLN A 110 12.52 5.89 -2.46
N HIS A 111 11.71 6.09 -3.49
CA HIS A 111 12.06 7.00 -4.58
C HIS A 111 12.17 8.44 -4.08
N LEU A 112 11.18 8.91 -3.30
CA LEU A 112 11.21 10.24 -2.69
C LEU A 112 12.43 10.42 -1.77
N GLN A 113 12.78 9.40 -0.98
CA GLN A 113 13.92 9.45 -0.09
C GLN A 113 15.24 9.60 -0.87
N ARG A 114 15.41 8.81 -1.94
CA ARG A 114 16.58 8.91 -2.84
C ARG A 114 16.66 10.26 -3.54
N GLN A 115 15.54 10.85 -3.92
CA GLN A 115 15.53 12.20 -4.50
C GLN A 115 16.04 13.25 -3.50
N GLN A 116 15.60 13.19 -2.24
CA GLN A 116 16.09 14.10 -1.20
C GLN A 116 17.59 13.92 -0.95
N GLU A 117 18.05 12.68 -0.91
CA GLU A 117 19.47 12.37 -0.69
C GLU A 117 20.34 12.91 -1.83
N ASN A 118 19.92 12.71 -3.09
CA ASN A 118 20.61 13.25 -4.26
C ASN A 118 20.67 14.79 -4.23
N LEU A 119 19.58 15.46 -3.84
CA LEU A 119 19.56 16.92 -3.67
C LEU A 119 20.54 17.38 -2.59
N PHE A 120 20.59 16.68 -1.47
CA PHE A 120 21.53 17.00 -0.38
C PHE A 120 22.98 16.83 -0.82
N TYR A 121 23.29 15.75 -1.55
CA TYR A 121 24.61 15.54 -2.12
C TYR A 121 25.02 16.67 -3.07
N GLN A 122 24.13 17.10 -3.96
CA GLN A 122 24.41 18.21 -4.89
C GLN A 122 24.66 19.53 -4.15
N LEU A 123 23.84 19.86 -3.16
CA LEU A 123 24.01 21.05 -2.32
C LEU A 123 25.36 21.05 -1.60
N ARG A 124 25.76 19.89 -1.06
CA ARG A 124 27.05 19.74 -0.37
C ARG A 124 28.23 19.95 -1.34
N GLN A 125 28.18 19.38 -2.53
CA GLN A 125 29.21 19.57 -3.54
C GLN A 125 29.31 21.03 -3.99
N GLN A 126 28.18 21.70 -4.18
CA GLN A 126 28.15 23.12 -4.53
C GLN A 126 28.82 23.99 -3.46
N GLN A 127 28.52 23.76 -2.18
CA GLN A 127 29.17 24.50 -1.08
C GLN A 127 30.69 24.27 -1.04
N GLN A 128 31.14 23.04 -1.28
CA GLN A 128 32.57 22.73 -1.36
C GLN A 128 33.26 23.42 -2.54
N ALA A 129 32.61 23.48 -3.70
CA ALA A 129 33.14 24.19 -4.87
C ALA A 129 33.29 25.70 -4.59
N ILE A 130 32.33 26.31 -3.89
CA ILE A 130 32.42 27.72 -3.47
C ILE A 130 33.59 27.94 -2.50
N PHE A 131 33.76 27.06 -1.51
CA PHE A 131 34.88 27.16 -0.57
C PHE A 131 36.25 26.98 -1.26
N ASN A 132 36.37 26.03 -2.19
CA ASN A 132 37.62 25.78 -2.93
C ASN A 132 37.95 26.86 -3.97
N HIS A 133 37.02 27.77 -4.28
CA HIS A 133 37.21 28.89 -5.21
C HIS A 133 37.26 30.24 -4.50
N GLN A 134 37.51 30.28 -3.19
CA GLN A 134 37.93 31.54 -2.57
C GLN A 134 39.22 32.01 -3.26
N PRO A 135 39.22 33.17 -3.93
CA PRO A 135 40.45 33.73 -4.44
C PRO A 135 41.38 33.92 -3.24
N ALA A 136 42.62 33.46 -3.35
CA ALA A 136 43.67 33.88 -2.42
C ALA A 136 43.62 35.41 -2.42
N PHE A 137 43.19 36.00 -1.30
CA PHE A 137 43.21 37.44 -1.14
C PHE A 137 44.66 37.86 -1.39
N PRO A 138 44.95 38.68 -2.41
CA PRO A 138 46.28 39.24 -2.54
C PRO A 138 46.56 40.01 -1.26
N ASP A 139 47.67 39.72 -0.58
CA ASP A 139 48.11 40.47 0.58
C ASP A 139 48.32 41.94 0.16
N PHE A 140 47.32 42.78 0.41
CA PHE A 140 47.37 44.23 0.11
C PHE A 140 48.03 45.05 1.24
N PHE A 141 48.82 44.41 2.11
CA PHE A 141 49.56 45.10 3.16
C PHE A 141 51.07 45.10 2.85
N ASN A 142 51.52 46.14 2.14
CA ASN A 142 52.92 46.58 2.13
C ASN A 142 52.97 48.11 1.99
#